data_AF-A0A915EPU6-F1
#
_entry.id   AF-A0A915EPU6-F1
#
_cell.length_a   1.000
_cell.length_b   1.000
_cell.length_c   1.000
_cell.angle_alpha   90.00
_cell.angle_beta   90.00
_cell.angle_gamma   90.00
#
_symmetry.space_group_name_H-M   'P 1'
#
loop_
_entity.id
_entity.type
_entity.pdbx_description
1 polymer ?
#
loop_
_entity_poly.entity_id
_entity_poly.type
_entity_poly.pdbx_seq_one_letter_code
_entity_poly.pdbx_strand_id
1 'polypeptide(L)'
;MIAIRDTYVSDESADEEVSKSKKIKAYSTEWKLDVVNHAKLVSIHSASKKYVISRACIRDWVKKEGKLKSLKDSCRAGKTRKRLRGSERPLQFKDLDKELATWVREQRGKKHRVSRRIIQQQAGKMFNAEEDEGLFMGSFSIN
;
A
#
# COMPACT_ATOMS: atom_id res chain seq x y z
N MET A 1 -7.63 -43.37 50.34
CA MET A 1 -6.30 -43.86 49.92
C MET A 1 -6.36 -44.24 48.45
N ILE A 2 -5.30 -43.90 47.71
CA ILE A 2 -5.15 -43.96 46.24
C ILE A 2 -4.26 -45.16 45.85
N ALA A 3 -4.55 -45.83 44.73
CA ALA A 3 -3.61 -46.46 43.76
C ALA A 3 -4.47 -47.04 42.60
N ILE A 4 -4.52 -46.52 41.37
CA ILE A 4 -3.53 -46.41 40.24
C ILE A 4 -3.01 -47.76 39.72
N ARG A 5 -3.47 -48.14 38.52
CA ARG A 5 -2.69 -48.67 37.37
C ARG A 5 -3.58 -48.71 36.11
N ASP A 6 -3.44 -47.75 35.22
CA ASP A 6 -2.63 -47.80 33.97
C ASP A 6 -3.36 -48.44 32.79
N THR A 7 -3.81 -47.61 31.85
CA THR A 7 -3.50 -47.77 30.42
C THR A 7 -3.46 -46.39 29.79
N TYR A 8 -2.26 -45.80 29.79
CA TYR A 8 -1.92 -44.67 28.97
C TYR A 8 -1.84 -45.17 27.52
N VAL A 9 -2.83 -44.84 26.69
CA VAL A 9 -2.71 -45.00 25.24
C VAL A 9 -1.92 -43.82 24.73
N SER A 10 -0.63 -44.06 24.54
CA SER A 10 0.19 -43.28 23.62
C SER A 10 -0.40 -43.46 22.22
N ASP A 11 -0.92 -42.39 21.64
CA ASP A 11 -0.88 -42.25 20.19
C ASP A 11 -0.16 -40.95 19.88
N GLU A 12 0.87 -41.12 19.07
CA GLU A 12 1.96 -40.22 18.81
C GLU A 12 1.69 -39.56 17.47
N SER A 13 1.84 -38.24 17.43
CA SER A 13 2.01 -37.44 16.21
C SER A 13 0.83 -37.38 15.23
N ALA A 14 0.02 -36.32 15.37
CA ALA A 14 -0.70 -35.72 14.25
C ALA A 14 -0.26 -34.25 14.10
N ASP A 15 0.88 -34.13 13.41
CA ASP A 15 1.17 -33.18 12.35
C ASP A 15 1.11 -31.67 12.62
N GLU A 16 2.29 -31.07 12.41
CA GLU A 16 2.53 -29.64 12.29
C GLU A 16 1.48 -28.91 11.44
N GLU A 17 0.67 -28.07 12.09
CA GLU A 17 -0.13 -27.04 11.43
C GLU A 17 0.81 -25.95 10.87
N VAL A 18 1.44 -26.24 9.73
CA VAL A 18 2.14 -25.25 8.91
C VAL A 18 1.12 -24.18 8.53
N SER A 19 1.21 -23.03 9.20
CA SER A 19 0.33 -21.88 9.00
C SER A 19 0.37 -21.39 7.53
N LYS A 20 -0.52 -21.95 6.68
CA LYS A 20 -0.72 -21.46 5.32
C LYS A 20 -1.24 -20.03 5.41
N SER A 21 -0.37 -19.06 5.14
CA SER A 21 -0.71 -17.64 5.14
C SER A 21 -1.89 -17.40 4.19
N LYS A 22 -3.01 -16.92 4.74
CA LYS A 22 -4.22 -16.66 3.95
C LYS A 22 -3.92 -15.58 2.92
N LYS A 23 -4.03 -15.91 1.63
CA LYS A 23 -3.84 -14.95 0.52
C LYS A 23 -4.79 -13.76 0.71
N ILE A 24 -4.23 -12.55 0.69
CA ILE A 24 -4.99 -11.31 0.84
C ILE A 24 -5.86 -11.11 -0.40
N LYS A 25 -7.19 -11.09 -0.22
CA LYS A 25 -8.15 -10.82 -1.30
C LYS A 25 -8.12 -9.33 -1.67
N ALA A 26 -7.95 -9.03 -2.95
CA ALA A 26 -8.03 -7.68 -3.49
C ALA A 26 -9.44 -7.40 -4.04
N TYR A 27 -10.06 -6.32 -3.57
CA TYR A 27 -11.42 -5.93 -3.99
C TYR A 27 -11.41 -4.60 -4.75
N SER A 28 -12.28 -4.47 -5.76
CA SER A 28 -12.50 -3.23 -6.51
C SER A 28 -13.07 -2.13 -5.60
N THR A 29 -12.81 -0.86 -5.93
CA THR A 29 -13.35 0.30 -5.21
C THR A 29 -14.87 0.38 -5.32
N GLU A 30 -15.43 0.10 -6.50
CA GLU A 30 -16.87 0.07 -6.75
C GLU A 30 -17.56 -1.00 -5.91
N TRP A 31 -17.03 -2.22 -5.96
CA TRP A 31 -17.56 -3.33 -5.19
C TRP A 31 -17.54 -3.07 -3.68
N LYS A 32 -16.48 -2.42 -3.15
CA LYS A 32 -16.45 -2.02 -1.74
C LYS A 32 -17.55 -1.01 -1.40
N LEU A 33 -17.86 -0.08 -2.31
CA LEU A 33 -18.92 0.90 -2.10
C LEU A 33 -20.30 0.23 -2.09
N ASP A 34 -20.54 -0.77 -2.94
CA ASP A 34 -21.80 -1.54 -2.93
C ASP A 34 -22.00 -2.29 -1.61
N VAL A 35 -20.93 -2.91 -1.10
CA VAL A 35 -20.94 -3.57 0.22
C VAL A 35 -21.23 -2.56 1.34
N VAL A 36 -20.63 -1.37 1.29
CA VAL A 36 -20.85 -0.31 2.29
C VAL A 36 -22.28 0.21 2.22
N ASN A 37 -22.84 0.42 1.02
CA ASN A 37 -24.22 0.84 0.84
C ASN A 37 -25.19 -0.19 1.43
N HIS A 38 -24.96 -1.48 1.15
CA HIS A 38 -25.76 -2.56 1.73
C HIS A 38 -25.65 -2.63 3.27
N ALA A 39 -24.45 -2.41 3.82
CA ALA A 39 -24.23 -2.40 5.26
C ALA A 39 -24.94 -1.23 5.97
N LYS A 40 -25.08 -0.09 5.29
CA LYS A 40 -25.83 1.08 5.77
C LYS A 40 -27.34 0.90 5.70
N LEU A 41 -27.83 0.25 4.64
CA LEU A 41 -29.27 0.01 4.44
C LEU A 41 -29.82 -1.06 5.40
N VAL A 42 -29.07 -2.15 5.59
CA VAL A 42 -29.55 -3.30 6.38
C VAL A 42 -28.77 -3.41 7.69
N SER A 43 -27.56 -3.96 7.63
CA SER A 43 -26.63 -4.05 8.75
C SER A 43 -25.29 -4.64 8.29
N ILE A 44 -24.24 -4.41 9.08
CA ILE A 44 -22.92 -5.01 8.86
C ILE A 44 -22.97 -6.54 8.96
N HIS A 45 -23.80 -7.09 9.85
CA HIS A 45 -23.93 -8.54 10.00
C HIS A 45 -24.57 -9.18 8.76
N SER A 46 -25.64 -8.59 8.24
CA SER A 46 -26.29 -9.04 7.01
C SER A 46 -25.33 -8.95 5.81
N ALA A 47 -24.62 -7.84 5.66
CA ALA A 47 -23.61 -7.67 4.61
C ALA A 47 -22.46 -8.70 4.73
N SER A 48 -22.00 -9.01 5.94
CA SER A 48 -20.97 -10.01 6.18
C SER A 48 -21.40 -11.41 5.72
N LYS A 49 -22.64 -11.82 6.02
CA LYS A 49 -23.21 -13.09 5.55
C LYS A 49 -23.37 -13.12 4.03
N LYS A 50 -23.90 -12.04 3.43
CA LYS A 50 -24.17 -11.96 1.99
C LYS A 50 -22.90 -11.99 1.14
N TYR A 51 -21.88 -11.23 1.54
CA TYR A 51 -20.65 -11.07 0.75
C TYR A 51 -19.48 -11.95 1.23
N VAL A 52 -19.67 -12.70 2.32
CA VAL A 52 -18.65 -13.58 2.92
C VAL A 52 -17.36 -12.81 3.25
N ILE A 53 -17.52 -11.65 3.89
CA ILE A 53 -16.42 -10.75 4.30
C ILE A 53 -16.43 -10.64 5.82
N SER A 54 -15.26 -10.52 6.44
CA SER A 54 -15.18 -10.24 7.87
C SER A 54 -15.82 -8.90 8.21
N ARG A 55 -16.58 -8.88 9.32
CA ARG A 55 -17.24 -7.67 9.84
C ARG A 55 -16.25 -6.53 10.11
N ALA A 56 -15.02 -6.86 10.52
CA ALA A 56 -13.95 -5.88 10.73
C ALA A 56 -13.59 -5.14 9.44
N CYS A 57 -13.48 -5.85 8.32
CA CYS A 57 -13.16 -5.25 7.03
C CYS A 57 -14.28 -4.32 6.55
N ILE A 58 -15.54 -4.75 6.71
CA ILE A 58 -16.72 -3.93 6.38
C ILE A 58 -16.74 -2.66 7.25
N ARG A 59 -16.53 -2.78 8.56
CA ARG A 59 -16.42 -1.63 9.47
C ARG A 59 -15.35 -0.64 9.01
N ASP A 60 -14.18 -1.12 8.64
CA ASP A 60 -13.09 -0.26 8.17
C ASP A 60 -13.43 0.45 6.86
N TRP A 61 -14.16 -0.21 5.96
CA TRP A 61 -14.63 0.42 4.72
C TRP A 61 -15.72 1.45 4.97
N VAL A 62 -16.65 1.19 5.90
CA VAL A 62 -17.65 2.19 6.33
C VAL A 62 -16.96 3.44 6.89
N LYS A 63 -15.96 3.27 7.77
CA LYS A 63 -15.17 4.39 8.29
C LYS A 63 -14.42 5.17 7.21
N LYS A 64 -13.97 4.48 6.15
CA LYS A 64 -13.18 5.05 5.05
C LYS A 64 -14.02 5.37 3.81
N GLU A 65 -15.34 5.36 3.91
CA GLU A 65 -16.25 5.53 2.78
C GLU A 65 -16.02 6.83 2.02
N GLY A 66 -15.86 7.96 2.72
CA GLY A 66 -15.56 9.24 2.07
C GLY A 66 -14.31 9.16 1.21
N LYS A 67 -13.25 8.51 1.71
CA LYS A 67 -12.00 8.31 0.97
C LYS A 67 -12.17 7.33 -0.20
N LEU A 68 -13.06 6.34 -0.08
CA LEU A 68 -13.39 5.40 -1.17
C LEU A 68 -14.17 6.09 -2.30
N LYS A 69 -15.10 7.00 -1.97
CA LYS A 69 -15.82 7.83 -2.95
C LYS A 69 -14.85 8.75 -3.69
N SER A 70 -14.05 9.53 -2.96
CA SER A 70 -13.03 10.39 -3.58
C SER A 70 -12.02 9.60 -4.43
N LEU A 71 -11.69 8.36 -4.05
CA LEU A 71 -10.83 7.48 -4.86
C LEU A 71 -11.53 7.05 -6.16
N LYS A 72 -12.83 6.74 -6.12
CA LYS A 72 -13.62 6.44 -7.33
C LYS A 72 -13.64 7.65 -8.27
N ASP A 73 -13.91 8.85 -7.74
CA ASP A 73 -14.04 10.07 -8.52
C ASP A 73 -12.71 10.53 -9.11
N SER A 74 -11.61 10.38 -8.36
CA SER A 74 -10.26 10.73 -8.83
C SER A 74 -9.64 9.72 -9.81
N CYS A 75 -10.22 8.52 -9.97
CA CYS A 75 -9.78 7.53 -10.96
C CYS A 75 -10.32 7.79 -12.37
N ARG A 76 -10.64 9.03 -12.73
CA ARG A 76 -10.99 9.41 -14.10
C ARG A 76 -9.72 9.45 -14.97
N ALA A 77 -9.77 8.85 -16.16
CA ALA A 77 -8.68 8.64 -17.13
C ALA A 77 -7.79 7.39 -16.93
N GLY A 78 -8.35 6.20 -17.17
CA GLY A 78 -7.60 5.00 -17.57
C GLY A 78 -6.71 4.32 -16.54
N LYS A 79 -6.57 4.88 -15.32
CA LYS A 79 -5.71 4.34 -14.26
C LYS A 79 -6.48 4.07 -12.97
N THR A 80 -7.00 2.86 -12.83
CA THR A 80 -7.78 2.42 -11.65
C THR A 80 -6.86 2.19 -10.45
N ARG A 81 -6.70 3.18 -9.57
CA ARG A 81 -5.91 3.03 -8.34
C ARG A 81 -6.72 2.29 -7.28
N LYS A 82 -6.28 1.09 -6.89
CA LYS A 82 -6.97 0.24 -5.88
C LYS A 82 -6.65 0.60 -4.42
N ARG A 83 -5.57 1.35 -4.17
CA ARG A 83 -5.08 1.70 -2.82
C ARG A 83 -5.42 3.15 -2.46
N LEU A 84 -6.00 3.34 -1.27
CA LEU A 84 -6.17 4.66 -0.65
C LEU A 84 -4.79 5.37 -0.49
N ARG A 85 -4.77 6.70 -0.59
CA ARG A 85 -3.58 7.50 -0.26
C ARG A 85 -3.26 7.41 1.24
N GLY A 86 -1.98 7.50 1.60
CA GLY A 86 -1.53 7.56 3.01
C GLY A 86 -0.81 6.32 3.54
N SER A 87 -0.52 5.32 2.70
CA SER A 87 0.40 4.20 3.05
C SER A 87 1.77 4.38 2.37
N GLU A 88 2.05 5.58 1.88
CA GLU A 88 3.31 5.91 1.20
C GLU A 88 4.31 6.40 2.23
N ARG A 89 5.58 6.00 2.07
CA ARG A 89 6.68 6.62 2.82
C ARG A 89 6.72 8.10 2.45
N PRO A 90 6.75 9.03 3.42
CA PRO A 90 6.84 10.45 3.09
C PRO A 90 8.12 10.70 2.28
N LEU A 91 7.98 11.48 1.21
CA LEU A 91 9.10 11.91 0.37
C LEU A 91 9.94 12.89 1.17
N GLN A 92 11.25 12.68 1.21
CA GLN A 92 12.19 13.56 1.92
C GLN A 92 12.40 14.87 1.17
N PHE A 93 12.55 14.82 -0.16
CA PHE A 93 12.80 15.97 -1.02
C PHE A 93 11.63 16.13 -2.02
N LYS A 94 10.53 16.74 -1.55
CA LYS A 94 9.28 16.82 -2.34
C LYS A 94 9.45 17.57 -3.66
N ASP A 95 10.24 18.63 -3.66
CA ASP A 95 10.43 19.49 -4.83
C ASP A 95 11.34 18.80 -5.86
N LEU A 96 12.49 18.28 -5.42
CA LEU A 96 13.38 17.45 -6.24
C LEU A 96 12.63 16.26 -6.86
N ASP A 97 11.85 15.51 -6.05
CA ASP A 97 11.08 14.36 -6.56
C ASP A 97 10.01 14.79 -7.58
N LYS A 98 9.46 16.00 -7.45
CA LYS A 98 8.48 16.56 -8.40
C LYS A 98 9.15 16.89 -9.74
N GLU A 99 10.32 17.51 -9.71
CA GLU A 99 11.10 17.81 -10.92
C GLU A 99 11.66 16.56 -11.59
N LEU A 100 12.15 15.61 -10.80
CA LEU A 100 12.56 14.31 -11.33
C LEU A 100 11.38 13.59 -12.00
N ALA A 101 10.18 13.69 -11.42
CA ALA A 101 8.98 13.10 -11.99
C ALA A 101 8.54 13.78 -13.30
N THR A 102 8.70 15.10 -13.46
CA THR A 102 8.43 15.79 -14.74
C THR A 102 9.41 15.33 -15.80
N TRP A 103 10.71 15.29 -15.47
CA TRP A 103 11.75 14.78 -16.36
C TRP A 103 11.47 13.34 -16.84
N VAL A 104 11.08 12.44 -15.93
CA VAL A 104 10.72 11.06 -16.30
C VAL A 104 9.54 11.02 -17.27
N ARG A 105 8.54 11.89 -17.12
CA ARG A 105 7.39 11.96 -18.03
C ARG A 105 7.81 12.43 -19.42
N GLU A 106 8.67 13.44 -19.50
CA GLU A 106 9.21 13.95 -20.77
C GLU A 106 10.01 12.88 -21.52
N GLN A 107 10.91 12.18 -20.82
CA GLN A 107 11.70 11.10 -21.41
C GLN A 107 10.82 9.96 -21.94
N ARG A 108 9.75 9.62 -21.22
CA ARG A 108 8.76 8.62 -21.67
C ARG A 108 7.93 9.12 -22.85
N GLY A 109 7.60 10.41 -22.90
CA GLY A 109 6.97 11.04 -24.06
C GLY A 109 7.82 10.91 -25.33
N LYS A 110 9.15 11.03 -25.18
CA LYS A 110 10.15 10.80 -26.24
C LYS A 110 10.40 9.32 -26.54
N LYS A 111 9.64 8.39 -25.95
CA LYS A 111 9.79 6.93 -26.06
C LYS A 111 11.16 6.38 -25.60
N HIS A 112 11.92 7.13 -24.80
CA HIS A 112 13.15 6.62 -24.20
C HIS A 112 12.86 5.67 -23.04
N ARG A 113 13.59 4.56 -22.98
CA ARG A 113 13.51 3.62 -21.85
C ARG A 113 14.22 4.22 -20.63
N VAL A 114 13.42 4.72 -19.68
CA VAL A 114 13.93 5.22 -18.41
C VAL A 114 14.05 4.08 -17.40
N SER A 115 15.29 3.62 -17.15
CA SER A 115 15.59 2.58 -16.15
C SER A 115 15.76 3.17 -14.75
N ARG A 116 15.66 2.34 -13.71
CA ARG A 116 15.92 2.76 -12.32
C ARG A 116 17.29 3.44 -12.15
N ARG A 117 18.33 2.90 -12.78
CA ARG A 117 19.71 3.41 -12.67
C ARG A 117 19.82 4.82 -13.25
N ILE A 118 19.16 5.07 -14.37
CA ILE A 118 19.10 6.39 -15.00
C ILE A 118 18.39 7.40 -14.09
N ILE A 119 17.28 6.99 -13.47
CA ILE A 119 16.55 7.84 -12.51
C ILE A 119 17.43 8.20 -11.32
N GLN A 120 18.19 7.24 -10.76
CA GLN A 120 19.10 7.49 -9.64
C GLN A 120 20.24 8.43 -10.01
N GLN A 121 20.83 8.27 -11.20
CA GLN A 121 21.87 9.16 -11.70
C GLN A 121 21.33 10.58 -11.91
N GLN A 122 20.14 10.72 -12.47
CA GLN A 122 19.51 12.03 -12.65
C GLN A 122 19.17 12.69 -11.32
N ALA A 123 18.65 11.93 -10.35
CA ALA A 123 18.38 12.42 -9.00
C ALA A 123 19.65 12.92 -8.31
N GLY A 124 20.75 12.17 -8.39
CA GLY A 124 22.05 12.60 -7.86
C GLY A 124 22.58 13.86 -8.55
N LYS A 125 22.40 13.98 -9.87
CA LYS A 125 22.77 15.21 -10.60
C LYS A 125 21.95 16.42 -10.14
N MET A 126 20.63 16.26 -9.98
CA MET A 126 19.75 17.34 -9.55
C MET A 126 20.04 17.74 -8.09
N PHE A 127 20.35 16.77 -7.23
CA PHE A 127 20.76 17.02 -5.86
C PHE A 127 22.08 17.79 -5.78
N ASN A 128 23.10 17.37 -6.54
CA ASN A 128 24.41 18.04 -6.53
C ASN A 128 24.37 19.41 -7.22
N ALA A 129 23.51 19.59 -8.23
CA ALA A 129 23.40 20.87 -8.95
C ALA A 129 22.77 21.98 -8.10
N GLU A 130 21.96 21.66 -7.09
CA GLU A 130 21.46 22.65 -6.12
C GLU A 130 22.57 23.17 -5.19
N GLU A 131 23.69 22.44 -5.05
CA GLU A 131 24.82 22.88 -4.22
C GLU A 131 25.72 23.91 -4.94
N ASP A 132 25.73 23.93 -6.28
CA ASP A 132 26.57 24.84 -7.07
C ASP A 132 25.99 26.27 -7.21
N GLU A 133 24.66 26.44 -7.12
CA GLU A 133 24.01 27.77 -7.11
C GLU A 133 24.02 28.45 -5.71
N GLY A 134 24.54 27.75 -4.70
CA GLY A 134 24.77 28.26 -3.34
C GLY A 134 26.25 28.60 -3.04
N LEU A 135 27.17 28.37 -3.97
CA LEU A 135 28.61 28.43 -3.74
C LEU A 135 29.25 29.74 -4.23
N PHE A 136 28.78 30.87 -3.68
CA PHE A 136 29.62 32.09 -3.54
C PHE A 136 30.10 32.33 -2.10
N MET A 137 29.83 31.47 -1.12
CA MET A 137 30.39 31.68 0.22
C MET A 137 30.86 30.41 0.89
N GLY A 138 32.17 30.30 1.05
CA GLY A 138 32.78 29.40 2.03
C GLY A 138 33.60 28.27 1.42
N SER A 139 34.77 28.63 0.91
CA SER A 139 35.92 27.73 0.82
C SER A 139 36.11 26.94 2.12
N PHE A 140 35.86 25.63 2.10
CA PHE A 140 36.43 24.72 3.08
C PHE A 140 37.64 24.04 2.47
N SER A 141 38.79 24.62 2.78
CA SER A 141 40.10 24.00 2.63
C SER A 141 40.23 22.88 3.66
N ILE A 142 40.60 21.67 3.22
CA ILE A 142 40.97 20.58 4.13
C ILE A 142 42.45 20.28 3.86
N ASN A 143 43.26 20.47 4.91
CA ASN A 143 44.62 19.97 5.06
C ASN A 143 44.59 18.47 5.37
#